data_AF-A0A438EVF8-F1
#
_entry.id   AF-A0A438EVF8-F1
#
_cell.length_a   1.000
_cell.length_b   1.000
_cell.length_c   1.000
_cell.angle_alpha   90.00
_cell.angle_beta   90.00
_cell.angle_gamma   90.00
#
_symmetry.space_group_name_H-M   'P 1'
#
loop_
_entity.id
_entity.type
_entity.pdbx_description
1 polymer ?
#
loop_
_entity_poly.entity_id
_entity_poly.type
_entity_poly.pdbx_seq_one_letter_code
_entity_poly.pdbx_strand_id
1 'polypeptide(L)' 'MGERERAREGERECVGEYDGEEGEEGSAPRSRRKECSFIVESKAFEIIVDERKGKIQVLIVEKKGGVSSWV' A
#
# COMPACT_ATOMS: atom_id res chain seq x y z
N MET A 1 26.81 -14.59 13.20
CA MET A 1 27.29 -13.26 12.77
C MET A 1 26.63 -13.00 11.43
N GLY A 2 25.62 -12.16 11.24
CA GLY A 2 25.10 -11.12 12.12
C GLY A 2 24.98 -9.78 11.42
N GLU A 3 24.83 -9.69 10.09
CA GLU A 3 24.69 -8.40 9.41
C GLU A 3 23.64 -8.51 8.30
N ARG A 4 22.42 -8.11 8.67
CA ARG A 4 21.24 -7.98 7.82
C ARG A 4 21.46 -6.72 6.98
N GLU A 5 21.83 -6.88 5.72
CA GLU A 5 22.07 -5.77 4.80
C GLU A 5 20.81 -4.90 4.70
N ARG A 6 20.96 -3.65 5.17
CA ARG A 6 19.96 -2.60 5.04
C ARG A 6 19.98 -2.12 3.59
N ALA A 7 19.13 -2.70 2.75
CA ALA A 7 18.71 -2.02 1.53
C ALA A 7 17.82 -0.82 1.94
N ARG A 8 18.48 0.31 2.25
CA ARG A 8 17.83 1.63 2.30
C ARG A 8 17.78 2.16 0.87
N GLU A 9 16.82 1.68 0.11
CA GLU A 9 16.34 2.40 -1.06
C GLU A 9 14.93 2.87 -0.71
N GLY A 10 14.66 4.17 -0.87
CA GLY A 10 13.34 4.74 -0.68
C GLY A 10 12.42 4.32 -1.83
N GLU A 11 12.24 3.02 -2.00
CA GLU A 11 11.45 2.42 -3.05
C GLU A 11 9.99 2.65 -2.70
N ARG A 12 9.37 3.63 -3.38
CA ARG A 12 7.93 3.80 -3.37
C ARG A 12 7.35 2.74 -4.30
N GLU A 13 7.13 1.55 -3.76
CA GLU A 13 6.50 0.47 -4.52
C GLU A 13 4.98 0.68 -4.50
N CYS A 14 4.46 1.39 -5.50
CA CYS A 14 3.02 1.47 -5.76
C CYS A 14 2.63 0.37 -6.75
N VAL A 15 2.08 -0.74 -6.26
CA VAL A 15 1.59 -1.82 -7.12
C VAL A 15 0.11 -1.56 -7.44
N GLY A 16 -0.15 -1.21 -8.70
CA GLY A 16 -1.48 -0.95 -9.28
C GLY A 16 -1.61 0.51 -9.70
N GLU A 17 -2.29 0.81 -10.79
CA GLU A 17 -2.71 2.18 -11.16
C GLU A 17 -4.12 2.42 -10.60
N TYR A 18 -4.37 3.59 -10.00
CA TYR A 18 -5.73 3.99 -9.64
C TYR A 18 -6.20 4.80 -10.83
N ASP A 19 -6.74 4.10 -11.83
CA ASP A 19 -7.42 4.80 -12.91
C ASP A 19 -8.69 5.39 -12.30
N GLY A 20 -8.68 6.71 -12.11
CA GLY A 20 -9.78 7.47 -11.53
C GLY A 20 -10.91 7.69 -12.53
N GLU A 21 -11.15 6.77 -13.47
CA GLU A 21 -12.27 6.84 -14.39
C GLU A 21 -13.58 6.55 -13.65
N GLU A 22 -14.32 7.64 -13.45
CA GLU A 22 -15.73 7.64 -13.11
C GLU A 22 -16.51 7.08 -14.31
N GLY A 23 -16.76 5.77 -14.27
CA GLY A 23 -17.65 5.10 -15.21
C GLY A 23 -16.95 4.58 -16.47
N GLU A 24 -16.99 3.27 -16.66
CA GLU A 24 -17.60 2.70 -17.86
C GLU A 24 -17.84 1.19 -17.65
N GLU A 25 -19.05 0.82 -18.02
CA GLU A 25 -19.57 -0.53 -18.13
C GLU A 25 -18.68 -1.44 -18.98
N GLY A 26 -18.25 -2.58 -18.43
CA GLY A 26 -17.76 -3.69 -19.27
C GLY A 26 -16.28 -4.04 -19.15
N SER A 27 -15.83 -4.43 -17.96
CA SER A 27 -14.86 -5.52 -17.83
C SER A 27 -14.97 -6.09 -16.42
N ALA A 28 -14.70 -7.38 -16.27
CA ALA A 28 -14.91 -8.14 -15.02
C ALA A 28 -14.52 -7.38 -13.74
N PRO A 29 -15.16 -7.62 -12.58
CA PRO A 29 -14.86 -6.91 -11.33
C PRO A 29 -13.47 -7.28 -10.84
N ARG A 30 -12.46 -6.64 -11.42
CA ARG A 30 -11.12 -6.58 -10.88
C ARG A 30 -11.28 -5.80 -9.60
N SER A 31 -11.21 -6.48 -8.45
CA SER A 31 -11.14 -5.80 -7.16
C SER A 31 -10.09 -4.70 -7.28
N ARG A 32 -10.48 -3.42 -7.19
CA ARG A 32 -9.58 -2.25 -7.31
C ARG A 32 -8.73 -2.13 -6.05
N ARG A 33 -8.02 -3.20 -5.70
CA ARG A 33 -7.10 -3.26 -4.57
C ARG A 33 -5.76 -2.72 -5.03
N LYS A 34 -5.27 -1.71 -4.33
CA LYS A 34 -3.98 -1.08 -4.58
C LYS A 34 -3.16 -1.06 -3.31
N GLU A 35 -1.88 -1.40 -3.43
CA GLU A 35 -0.94 -1.44 -2.32
C GLU A 35 0.22 -0.47 -2.60
N CYS A 36 0.58 0.31 -1.60
CA CYS A 36 1.66 1.27 -1.66
C CYS A 36 2.49 1.15 -0.39
N SER A 37 3.81 1.09 -0.53
CA SER A 37 4.72 1.19 0.59
C SER A 37 5.61 2.41 0.48
N PHE A 38 5.93 3.04 1.60
CA PHE A 38 6.93 4.09 1.66
C PHE A 38 7.64 4.11 3.01
N ILE A 39 8.89 4.56 3.01
CA ILE A 39 9.73 4.61 4.22
C ILE A 39 9.93 6.07 4.63
N VAL A 40 9.66 6.38 5.90
CA VAL A 40 9.95 7.68 6.51
C VAL A 40 10.90 7.46 7.69
N GLU A 41 12.13 7.96 7.57
CA GLU A 41 13.21 7.78 8.54
C GLU A 41 13.51 6.32 8.90
N SER A 42 12.95 5.82 10.01
CA SER A 42 13.09 4.45 10.53
C SER A 42 11.76 3.70 10.58
N LYS A 43 10.73 4.26 9.95
CA LYS A 43 9.37 3.72 9.85
C LYS A 43 9.08 3.32 8.41
N ALA A 44 8.46 2.18 8.20
CA ALA A 44 7.85 1.82 6.93
C ALA A 44 6.33 1.97 7.07
N PHE A 45 5.67 2.41 6.02
CA PHE A 45 4.23 2.52 5.95
C PHE A 45 3.73 1.66 4.81
N GLU A 46 2.68 0.89 5.06
CA GLU A 46 1.95 0.12 4.06
C GLU A 46 0.53 0.68 3.97
N ILE A 47 0.16 1.14 2.79
CA ILE A 47 -1.16 1.65 2.46
C ILE A 47 -1.83 0.62 1.57
N ILE A 48 -2.98 0.13 2.00
CA ILE A 48 -3.86 -0.73 1.21
C ILE A 48 -5.15 0.03 0.96
N VAL A 49 -5.44 0.29 -0.30
CA VAL A 49 -6.70 0.87 -0.77
C VAL A 49 -7.52 -0.23 -1.39
N ASP A 50 -8.76 -0.42 -0.95
CA ASP A 50 -9.64 -1.48 -1.41
C ASP A 50 -11.04 -0.92 -1.68
N GLU A 51 -11.57 -1.14 -2.87
CA GLU A 51 -12.96 -0.78 -3.19
C GLU A 51 -13.88 -1.99 -2.95
N ARG A 52 -14.75 -1.89 -1.96
CA ARG A 52 -15.76 -2.91 -1.65
C ARG A 52 -17.15 -2.36 -1.84
N LYS A 53 -17.91 -2.93 -2.78
CA LYS A 53 -19.30 -2.53 -3.08
C LYS A 53 -19.44 -1.02 -3.36
N GLY A 54 -18.51 -0.45 -4.13
CA GLY A 54 -18.48 1.00 -4.43
C GLY A 54 -18.04 1.88 -3.26
N LYS A 55 -17.54 1.30 -2.16
CA LYS A 55 -16.95 2.05 -1.04
C LYS A 55 -15.45 1.85 -1.02
N ILE A 56 -14.72 2.96 -1.03
CA ILE A 56 -13.26 2.96 -0.86
C ILE A 56 -12.96 2.79 0.64
N GLN A 57 -12.16 1.78 0.96
CA GLN A 57 -11.59 1.55 2.28
C GLN A 57 -10.07 1.73 2.18
N VAL A 58 -9.49 2.40 3.17
CA VAL A 58 -8.04 2.61 3.25
C VAL A 58 -7.56 2.03 4.57
N LEU A 59 -6.55 1.18 4.50
CA LEU A 59 -5.83 0.64 5.65
C LEU A 59 -4.40 1.15 5.59
N ILE A 60 -3.96 1.81 6.65
CA ILE A 60 -2.59 2.31 6.79
C ILE A 60 -1.94 1.60 7.98
N VAL A 61 -0.82 0.94 7.72
CA VAL A 61 -0.04 0.22 8.72
C VAL A 61 1.33 0.87 8.85
N GLU A 62 1.69 1.35 10.03
CA GLU A 62 3.04 1.81 10.36
C GLU A 62 3.85 0.64 10.94
N LYS A 63 5.01 0.36 10.37
CA LYS A 63 5.99 -0.62 10.85
C LYS A 63 7.23 0.10 11.35
N LYS A 64 7.57 -0.08 12.62
CA LYS A 64 8.81 0.45 13.23
C LYS A 64 9.39 -0.55 14.22
N GLY A 65 10.68 -0.88 14.07
CA GLY A 65 11.38 -1.72 15.05
C GLY A 65 10.77 -3.11 15.28
N GLY A 66 10.11 -3.68 14.26
CA GLY A 66 9.42 -4.97 14.37
C GLY A 66 8.01 -4.91 14.95
N VAL A 67 7.50 -3.71 15.29
CA VAL A 67 6.12 -3.49 15.74
C VAL A 67 5.30 -2.90 14.61
N SER A 68 4.06 -3.35 14.47
CA SER A 68 3.06 -2.80 13.55
C SER A 68 2.00 -2.03 14.32
N SER A 69 1.68 -0.81 13.89
CA SER A 69 0.62 0.04 14.41
C SER A 69 -0.34 0.45 13.30
N TRP A 70 -1.58 0.75 13.67
CA TRP A 70 -2.63 1.20 12.76
C TRP A 70 -2.77 2.70 12.94
N VAL A 71 -2.96 3.42 11.85
CA VAL A 71 -3.20 4.88 11.86
C VAL A 71 -4.69 5.16 11.74
#